data_AF-A0A2G5M0F0-F1
#
_entry.id   AF-A0A2G5M0F0-F1
#
_cell.length_a   1.000
_cell.length_b   1.000
_cell.length_c   1.000
_cell.angle_alpha   90.00
_cell.angle_beta   90.00
_cell.angle_gamma   90.00
#
_symmetry.space_group_name_H-M   'P 1'
#
loop_
_entity.id
_entity.type
_entity.pdbx_description
1 polymer ?
#
loop_
_entity_poly.entity_id
_entity_poly.type
_entity_poly.pdbx_seq_one_letter_code
_entity_poly.pdbx_strand_id
1 'polypeptide(L)'
;MQLRIALAGAIRALRLQRQLRHEDLSDTSAKSKLSALERGETSITLEKFESLAEGLRIDPLALLALCLAKRLNTPYPVLMETALKQLRAFEKEGGLGILADQLSDGDVAHRKPGKPQNRENESAVRELKAAGMNQSQIARETGLALSTVHRYWKRIDATNSCSDEGME
;
A
#
# COMPACT_ATOMS: atom_id res chain seq x y z
N MET A 1 20.02 -12.32 -5.62
CA MET A 1 19.14 -13.49 -5.39
C MET A 1 17.67 -13.05 -5.47
N GLN A 2 16.80 -13.84 -6.11
CA GLN A 2 15.35 -13.54 -6.16
C GLN A 2 14.65 -13.92 -4.84
N LEU A 3 13.56 -13.24 -4.47
CA LEU A 3 12.85 -13.50 -3.21
C LEU A 3 12.31 -14.94 -3.13
N ARG A 4 11.86 -15.52 -4.24
CA ARG A 4 11.43 -16.93 -4.29
C ARG A 4 12.53 -17.92 -3.92
N ILE A 5 13.79 -17.63 -4.25
CA ILE A 5 14.94 -18.46 -3.87
C ILE A 5 15.24 -18.30 -2.38
N ALA A 6 15.12 -17.08 -1.85
CA ALA A 6 15.27 -16.83 -0.41
C ALA A 6 14.20 -17.58 0.40
N LEU A 7 12.96 -17.55 -0.09
CA LEU A 7 11.83 -18.29 0.48
C LEU A 7 12.07 -19.79 0.44
N ALA A 8 12.53 -20.33 -0.69
CA ALA A 8 12.91 -21.74 -0.82
C ALA A 8 13.91 -22.17 0.28
N GLY A 9 14.94 -21.35 0.50
CA GLY A 9 15.93 -21.56 1.56
C GLY A 9 15.32 -21.49 2.97
N ALA A 10 14.46 -20.50 3.24
CA ALA A 10 13.80 -20.32 4.52
C ALA A 10 12.87 -21.50 4.86
N ILE A 11 12.08 -21.97 3.89
CA ILE A 11 11.21 -23.15 4.03
C ILE A 11 12.08 -24.35 4.43
N ARG A 12 13.13 -24.66 3.65
CA ARG A 12 14.00 -25.81 3.92
C ARG A 12 14.65 -25.71 5.30
N ALA A 13 15.14 -24.53 5.68
CA ALA A 13 15.75 -24.31 6.99
C ALA A 13 14.77 -24.57 8.14
N LEU A 14 13.57 -24.00 8.08
CA LEU A 14 12.54 -24.18 9.10
C LEU A 14 12.06 -25.63 9.17
N ARG A 15 11.90 -26.27 8.01
CA ARG A 15 11.45 -27.66 7.92
C ARG A 15 12.46 -28.62 8.53
N LEU A 16 13.76 -28.43 8.25
CA LEU A 16 14.84 -29.20 8.86
C LEU A 16 14.97 -28.95 10.36
N GLN A 17 14.92 -27.68 10.79
CA GLN A 17 14.98 -27.31 12.21
C GLN A 17 13.86 -27.97 13.03
N ARG A 18 12.67 -28.08 12.44
CA ARG A 18 11.45 -28.55 13.10
C ARG A 18 11.13 -30.02 12.81
N GLN A 19 11.99 -30.70 12.06
CA GLN A 19 11.82 -32.11 11.66
C GLN A 19 10.46 -32.40 10.99
N LEU A 20 9.93 -31.43 10.26
CA LEU A 20 8.65 -31.55 9.57
C LEU A 20 8.85 -32.34 8.27
N ARG A 21 7.94 -33.26 7.97
CA ARG A 21 7.87 -33.93 6.66
C ARG A 21 7.05 -33.07 5.69
N HIS A 22 7.14 -33.39 4.40
CA HIS A 22 6.30 -32.70 3.41
C HIS A 22 4.80 -32.88 3.68
N GLU A 23 4.42 -34.06 4.17
CA GLU A 23 3.04 -34.39 4.52
C GLU A 23 2.52 -33.59 5.73
N ASP A 24 3.38 -33.21 6.67
CA ASP A 24 2.98 -32.42 7.84
C ASP A 24 2.65 -30.95 7.50
N LEU A 25 3.00 -30.50 6.28
CA LEU A 25 2.71 -29.18 5.74
C LEU A 25 1.56 -29.19 4.71
N SER A 26 0.89 -30.34 4.57
CA SER A 26 0.11 -30.68 3.38
C SER A 26 -1.41 -30.51 3.50
N ASP A 27 -1.91 -30.16 4.69
CA ASP A 27 -3.36 -30.06 4.96
C ASP A 27 -4.01 -28.78 4.43
N THR A 28 -3.21 -27.80 3.96
CA THR A 28 -3.74 -26.52 3.44
C THR A 28 -3.33 -26.31 1.98
N SER A 29 -4.04 -26.93 1.03
CA SER A 29 -4.01 -26.60 -0.43
C SER A 29 -2.68 -26.70 -1.20
N ALA A 30 -1.58 -27.17 -0.59
CA ALA A 30 -0.21 -27.00 -1.12
C ALA A 30 0.54 -28.29 -1.55
N LYS A 31 -0.09 -29.47 -1.50
CA LYS A 31 0.56 -30.78 -1.78
C LYS A 31 1.44 -30.79 -3.03
N SER A 32 1.02 -30.17 -4.13
CA SER A 32 1.77 -30.20 -5.40
C SER A 32 2.79 -29.07 -5.57
N LYS A 33 2.81 -28.07 -4.68
CA LYS A 33 3.66 -26.88 -4.84
C LYS A 33 4.80 -26.77 -3.83
N LEU A 34 4.75 -27.46 -2.68
CA LEU A 34 5.80 -27.35 -1.67
C LEU A 34 7.19 -27.73 -2.22
N SER A 35 7.29 -28.84 -2.95
CA SER A 35 8.56 -29.28 -3.54
C SER A 35 9.11 -28.27 -4.55
N ALA A 36 8.25 -27.68 -5.40
CA ALA A 36 8.63 -26.64 -6.34
C ALA A 36 9.00 -25.32 -5.64
N LEU A 37 8.37 -25.00 -4.51
CA LEU A 37 8.71 -23.86 -3.66
C LEU A 37 10.07 -24.06 -2.98
N GLU A 38 10.37 -25.25 -2.45
CA GLU A 38 11.68 -25.58 -1.87
C GLU A 38 12.83 -25.59 -2.89
N ARG A 39 12.51 -25.75 -4.18
CA ARG A 39 13.47 -25.56 -5.30
C ARG A 39 13.50 -24.12 -5.83
N GLY A 40 12.59 -23.26 -5.40
CA GLY A 40 12.49 -21.87 -5.88
C GLY A 40 11.99 -21.74 -7.33
N GLU A 41 11.33 -22.77 -7.86
CA GLU A 41 10.83 -22.81 -9.24
C GLU A 41 9.55 -21.98 -9.41
N THR A 42 8.74 -21.86 -8.37
CA THR A 42 7.44 -21.19 -8.40
C THR A 42 7.35 -20.06 -7.39
N SER A 43 6.48 -19.09 -7.68
CA SER A 43 6.07 -18.03 -6.74
C SER A 43 4.78 -18.43 -6.03
N ILE A 44 4.49 -17.78 -4.91
CA ILE A 44 3.32 -18.03 -4.05
C ILE A 44 2.46 -16.76 -3.95
N THR A 45 1.15 -16.92 -3.74
CA THR A 45 0.24 -15.79 -3.42
C THR A 45 0.37 -15.43 -1.94
N LEU A 46 -0.19 -14.29 -1.52
CA LEU A 46 -0.11 -13.88 -0.11
C LEU A 46 -0.92 -14.81 0.81
N GLU A 47 -2.11 -15.24 0.38
CA GLU A 47 -2.96 -16.16 1.15
C GLU A 47 -2.24 -17.49 1.40
N LYS A 48 -1.57 -18.01 0.36
CA LYS A 48 -0.80 -19.25 0.48
C LYS A 48 0.49 -19.07 1.28
N PHE A 49 1.08 -17.88 1.26
CA PHE A 49 2.24 -17.56 2.09
C PHE A 49 1.87 -17.57 3.58
N GLU A 50 0.70 -17.02 3.93
CA GLU A 50 0.16 -17.05 5.28
C GLU A 50 -0.11 -18.50 5.75
N SER A 51 -0.83 -19.30 4.96
CA SER A 51 -1.05 -20.72 5.28
C SER A 51 0.26 -21.52 5.39
N LEU A 52 1.26 -21.19 4.58
CA LEU A 52 2.58 -21.81 4.65
C LEU A 52 3.30 -21.44 5.95
N ALA A 53 3.25 -20.18 6.36
CA ALA A 53 3.85 -19.73 7.62
C ALA A 53 3.21 -20.43 8.82
N GLU A 54 1.88 -20.58 8.81
CA GLU A 54 1.13 -21.34 9.81
C GLU A 54 1.57 -22.81 9.87
N GLY A 55 1.63 -23.50 8.72
CA GLY A 55 2.12 -24.88 8.66
C GLY A 55 3.57 -25.02 9.13
N LEU A 56 4.41 -24.04 8.80
CA LEU A 56 5.78 -23.93 9.31
C LEU A 56 5.85 -23.50 10.78
N ARG A 57 4.72 -23.17 11.43
CA ARG A 57 4.55 -22.68 12.81
C ARG A 57 5.37 -21.44 13.12
N ILE A 58 5.42 -20.50 12.17
CA ILE A 58 6.12 -19.23 12.31
C ILE A 58 5.18 -18.09 11.90
N ASP A 59 5.31 -16.95 12.55
CA ASP A 59 4.60 -15.73 12.14
C ASP A 59 4.96 -15.35 10.68
N PRO A 60 3.98 -14.98 9.84
CA PRO A 60 4.24 -14.62 8.43
C PRO A 60 5.21 -13.45 8.26
N LEU A 61 5.17 -12.44 9.13
CA LEU A 61 6.10 -11.30 9.10
C LEU A 61 7.52 -11.78 9.46
N ALA A 62 7.65 -12.67 10.44
CA ALA A 62 8.94 -13.27 10.78
C ALA A 62 9.52 -14.12 9.63
N LEU A 63 8.68 -14.91 8.95
CA LEU A 63 9.09 -15.67 7.76
C LEU A 63 9.57 -14.73 6.63
N LEU A 64 8.84 -13.64 6.37
CA LEU A 64 9.21 -12.65 5.36
C LEU A 64 10.52 -11.95 5.74
N ALA A 65 10.72 -11.63 7.02
CA ALA A 65 11.95 -11.03 7.52
C ALA A 65 13.16 -11.96 7.31
N LEU A 66 13.03 -13.27 7.55
CA LEU A 66 14.08 -14.26 7.26
C LEU A 66 14.41 -14.31 5.75
N CYS A 67 13.38 -14.30 4.90
CA CYS A 67 13.56 -14.28 3.46
C CYS A 67 14.31 -13.03 2.99
N LEU A 68 13.89 -11.86 3.46
CA LEU A 68 14.52 -10.57 3.12
C LEU A 68 15.93 -10.46 3.68
N ALA A 69 16.16 -10.94 4.90
CA ALA A 69 17.49 -11.00 5.50
C ALA A 69 18.47 -11.77 4.64
N LYS A 70 18.07 -12.97 4.17
CA LYS A 70 18.90 -13.77 3.28
C LYS A 70 19.06 -13.15 1.90
N ARG A 71 18.00 -12.53 1.35
CA ARG A 71 18.02 -11.89 0.02
C ARG A 71 18.94 -10.68 -0.06
N LEU A 72 18.89 -9.84 0.97
CA LEU A 72 19.66 -8.59 1.06
C LEU A 72 21.03 -8.80 1.70
N ASN A 73 21.28 -9.99 2.25
CA ASN A 73 22.46 -10.28 3.07
C ASN A 73 22.59 -9.31 4.24
N THR A 74 21.46 -9.02 4.88
CA THR A 74 21.35 -8.09 6.02
C THR A 74 20.73 -8.83 7.20
N PRO A 75 21.22 -8.68 8.43
CA PRO A 75 20.59 -9.28 9.61
C PRO A 75 19.14 -8.83 9.77
N TYR A 76 18.24 -9.75 10.12
CA TYR A 76 16.82 -9.44 10.28
C TYR A 76 16.53 -8.29 11.28
N PRO A 77 17.28 -8.10 12.39
CA PRO A 77 17.00 -7.00 13.31
C PRO A 77 17.17 -5.61 12.67
N VAL A 78 18.16 -5.46 11.79
CA VAL A 78 18.42 -4.19 11.06
C VAL A 78 17.28 -3.89 10.07
N LEU A 79 16.76 -4.93 9.41
CA LEU A 79 15.60 -4.80 8.52
C LEU A 79 14.34 -4.40 9.29
N MET A 80 14.11 -5.01 10.45
CA MET A 80 12.95 -4.69 11.30
C MET A 80 13.03 -3.25 11.84
N GLU A 81 14.20 -2.79 12.25
CA GLU A 81 14.39 -1.40 12.69
C GLU A 81 14.09 -0.41 11.55
N THR A 82 14.57 -0.71 10.35
CA THR A 82 14.33 0.12 9.16
C THR A 82 12.85 0.15 8.80
N ALA A 83 12.19 -1.01 8.78
CA ALA A 83 10.76 -1.11 8.50
C ALA A 83 9.94 -0.33 9.55
N LEU A 84 10.29 -0.43 10.84
CA LEU A 84 9.62 0.31 11.90
C LEU A 84 9.77 1.82 11.73
N LYS A 85 10.95 2.31 11.33
CA LYS A 85 11.17 3.73 11.02
C LYS A 85 10.26 4.20 9.87
N GLN A 86 10.15 3.40 8.81
CA GLN A 86 9.28 3.70 7.67
C GLN A 86 7.79 3.71 8.06
N LEU A 87 7.34 2.74 8.86
CA LEU A 87 5.96 2.68 9.35
C LEU A 87 5.61 3.89 10.22
N ARG A 88 6.51 4.30 11.12
CA ARG A 88 6.33 5.51 11.94
C ARG A 88 6.29 6.79 11.11
N ALA A 89 7.12 6.89 10.07
CA ALA A 89 7.08 8.02 9.15
C ALA A 89 5.75 8.07 8.40
N PHE A 90 5.31 6.93 7.86
CA PHE A 90 4.02 6.80 7.18
C PHE A 90 2.85 7.17 8.08
N GLU A 91 2.85 6.71 9.34
CA GLU A 91 1.86 7.08 10.34
C GLU A 91 1.86 8.58 10.65
N LYS A 92 3.05 9.17 10.87
CA LYS A 92 3.21 10.61 11.14
C LYS A 92 2.69 11.49 9.99
N GLU A 93 2.79 11.02 8.76
CA GLU A 93 2.28 11.68 7.55
C GLU A 93 0.76 11.47 7.35
N GLY A 94 0.07 10.84 8.30
CA GLY A 94 -1.37 10.55 8.21
C GLY A 94 -1.70 9.35 7.32
N GLY A 95 -0.69 8.56 6.93
CA GLY A 95 -0.82 7.43 6.02
C GLY A 95 -1.79 6.36 6.49
N LEU A 96 -1.95 6.14 7.80
CA LEU A 96 -2.93 5.19 8.33
C LEU A 96 -4.38 5.62 8.05
N GLY A 97 -4.68 6.92 8.07
CA GLY A 97 -5.99 7.44 7.68
C GLY A 97 -6.24 7.22 6.19
N ILE A 98 -5.23 7.50 5.35
CA ILE A 98 -5.31 7.27 3.91
C ILE A 98 -5.53 5.78 3.60
N LEU A 99 -4.84 4.89 4.32
CA LEU A 99 -4.99 3.45 4.19
C LEU A 99 -6.40 3.00 4.57
N ALA A 100 -6.94 3.51 5.68
CA ALA A 100 -8.32 3.23 6.09
C ALA A 100 -9.32 3.66 5.01
N ASP A 101 -9.12 4.84 4.39
CA ASP A 101 -9.96 5.32 3.28
C ASP A 101 -9.90 4.42 2.02
N GLN A 102 -8.87 3.58 1.87
CA GLN A 102 -8.77 2.61 0.76
C GLN A 102 -9.53 1.31 1.02
N LEU A 103 -10.07 1.11 2.22
CA LEU A 103 -10.75 -0.12 2.62
C LEU A 103 -12.18 0.20 3.03
N SER A 104 -13.14 -0.58 2.57
CA SER A 104 -14.56 -0.43 2.94
C SER A 104 -15.18 -1.82 3.09
N ASP A 105 -15.70 -2.14 4.27
CA ASP A 105 -16.37 -3.40 4.58
C ASP A 105 -15.64 -4.68 4.11
N GLY A 106 -14.32 -4.72 4.33
CA GLY A 106 -13.50 -5.90 4.00
C GLY A 106 -13.06 -5.98 2.53
N ASP A 107 -13.49 -5.04 1.69
CA ASP A 107 -13.08 -4.92 0.30
C ASP A 107 -12.24 -3.66 0.05
N VAL A 108 -11.55 -3.64 -1.09
CA VAL A 108 -10.86 -2.43 -1.56
C VAL A 108 -11.90 -1.41 -1.99
N ALA A 109 -11.86 -0.23 -1.37
CA ALA A 109 -12.79 0.85 -1.62
C ALA A 109 -12.84 1.20 -3.12
N HIS A 110 -14.06 1.28 -3.66
CA HIS A 110 -14.26 1.58 -5.06
C HIS A 110 -13.75 3.00 -5.39
N ARG A 111 -12.67 3.10 -6.17
CA ARG A 111 -12.16 4.39 -6.63
C ARG A 111 -13.18 5.05 -7.55
N LYS A 112 -13.71 6.22 -7.19
CA LYS A 112 -14.55 7.00 -8.11
C LYS A 112 -13.74 7.28 -9.40
N PRO A 113 -14.24 6.91 -10.59
CA PRO A 113 -13.51 7.13 -11.83
C PRO A 113 -13.32 8.64 -12.05
N GLY A 114 -12.06 9.06 -12.10
CA GLY A 114 -11.67 10.46 -12.28
C GLY A 114 -10.17 10.65 -12.23
N LYS A 115 -9.65 11.58 -13.04
CA LYS A 115 -8.24 12.01 -13.04
C LYS A 115 -7.88 12.46 -11.61
N PRO A 116 -6.73 12.05 -11.04
CA PRO A 116 -6.36 12.39 -9.66
C PRO A 116 -6.52 13.89 -9.41
N GLN A 117 -7.20 14.22 -8.31
CA GLN A 117 -7.51 15.59 -7.93
C GLN A 117 -6.21 16.25 -7.48
N ASN A 118 -5.68 17.17 -8.29
CA ASN A 118 -4.56 18.00 -7.85
C ASN A 118 -5.10 19.02 -6.83
N ARG A 119 -5.05 18.64 -5.54
CA ARG A 119 -5.54 19.42 -4.41
C ARG A 119 -4.82 20.76 -4.30
N GLU A 120 -3.53 20.82 -4.64
CA GLU A 120 -2.71 22.05 -4.60
C GLU A 120 -3.17 23.07 -5.65
N ASN A 121 -3.42 22.62 -6.88
CA ASN A 121 -3.92 23.52 -7.92
C ASN A 121 -5.34 24.03 -7.61
N GLU A 122 -6.17 23.20 -6.98
CA GLU A 122 -7.51 23.60 -6.57
C GLU A 122 -7.51 24.58 -5.39
N SER A 123 -6.62 24.40 -4.40
CA SER A 123 -6.46 25.34 -3.28
C SER A 123 -5.93 26.69 -3.75
N ALA A 124 -4.92 26.70 -4.62
CA ALA A 124 -4.38 27.94 -5.20
C ALA A 124 -5.45 28.74 -5.96
N VAL A 125 -6.30 28.06 -6.76
CA VAL A 125 -7.42 28.73 -7.45
C VAL A 125 -8.47 29.26 -6.46
N ARG A 126 -8.73 28.56 -5.36
CA ARG A 126 -9.67 29.02 -4.32
C ARG A 126 -9.17 30.27 -3.60
N GLU A 127 -7.90 30.29 -3.21
CA GLU A 127 -7.28 31.43 -2.51
C GLU A 127 -7.25 32.67 -3.40
N LEU A 128 -6.81 32.54 -4.66
CA LEU A 128 -6.76 33.68 -5.58
C LEU A 128 -8.16 34.19 -5.96
N LYS A 129 -9.16 33.30 -6.00
CA LYS A 129 -10.56 33.69 -6.16
C LYS A 129 -11.07 34.46 -4.94
N ALA A 130 -10.73 34.01 -3.72
CA ALA A 130 -11.07 34.73 -2.49
C ALA A 130 -10.37 36.10 -2.41
N ALA A 131 -9.18 36.23 -3.00
CA ALA A 131 -8.48 37.50 -3.18
C ALA A 131 -9.08 38.42 -4.28
N GLY A 132 -10.20 38.02 -4.91
CA GLY A 132 -10.93 38.83 -5.88
C GLY A 132 -10.39 38.79 -7.32
N MET A 133 -9.45 37.89 -7.61
CA MET A 133 -8.92 37.74 -8.98
C MET A 133 -9.93 37.05 -9.90
N ASN A 134 -9.97 37.46 -11.16
CA ASN A 134 -10.80 36.80 -12.18
C ASN A 134 -10.09 35.55 -12.77
N GLN A 135 -10.85 34.68 -13.44
CA GLN A 135 -10.35 33.40 -13.98
C GLN A 135 -9.12 33.54 -14.88
N SER A 136 -9.04 34.61 -15.68
CA SER A 136 -7.91 34.88 -16.58
C SER A 136 -6.65 35.29 -15.82
N GLN A 137 -6.79 36.10 -14.77
CA GLN A 137 -5.68 36.47 -13.88
C GLN A 137 -5.16 35.24 -13.14
N ILE A 138 -6.06 34.40 -12.61
CA ILE A 138 -5.68 33.15 -11.93
C ILE A 138 -4.94 32.20 -12.88
N ALA A 139 -5.39 32.04 -14.12
CA ALA A 139 -4.70 31.21 -15.12
C ALA A 139 -3.27 31.71 -15.39
N ARG A 140 -3.09 33.03 -15.43
CA ARG A 140 -1.77 33.65 -15.62
C ARG A 140 -0.87 33.49 -14.40
N GLU A 141 -1.41 33.64 -13.20
CA GLU A 141 -0.67 33.56 -11.93
C GLU A 141 -0.27 32.12 -11.58
N THR A 142 -1.18 31.16 -11.79
CA THR A 142 -0.97 29.75 -11.45
C THR A 142 -0.25 28.95 -12.56
N GLY A 143 -0.09 29.53 -13.75
CA GLY A 143 0.40 28.82 -14.94
C GLY A 143 -0.53 27.72 -15.45
N LEU A 144 -1.76 27.63 -14.93
CA LEU A 144 -2.75 26.63 -15.33
C LEU A 144 -3.49 27.05 -16.60
N ALA A 145 -3.87 26.07 -17.42
CA ALA A 145 -4.75 26.34 -18.56
C ALA A 145 -6.08 26.92 -18.08
N LEU A 146 -6.61 27.91 -18.81
CA LEU A 146 -7.87 28.59 -18.46
C LEU A 146 -9.05 27.61 -18.28
N SER A 147 -9.09 26.54 -19.06
CA SER A 147 -10.09 25.46 -18.93
C SER A 147 -9.99 24.71 -17.59
N THR A 148 -8.78 24.57 -17.04
CA THR A 148 -8.52 23.95 -15.74
C THR A 148 -8.98 24.87 -14.61
N VAL A 149 -8.67 26.16 -14.70
CA VAL A 149 -9.14 27.19 -13.76
C VAL A 149 -10.66 27.28 -13.77
N HIS A 150 -11.29 27.33 -14.95
CA HIS A 150 -12.75 27.39 -15.08
C HIS A 150 -13.45 26.17 -14.44
N ARG A 151 -12.88 24.98 -14.60
CA ARG A 151 -13.38 23.75 -13.97
C ARG A 151 -13.29 23.81 -12.44
N TYR A 152 -12.17 24.29 -11.90
CA TYR A 152 -12.00 24.47 -10.45
C TYR A 152 -12.93 25.56 -9.91
N TRP A 153 -13.08 26.66 -10.65
CA TRP A 153 -13.94 27.78 -10.30
C TRP A 153 -15.40 27.36 -10.14
N LYS A 154 -15.98 26.66 -11.12
CA LYS A 154 -17.35 26.14 -11.07
C LYS A 154 -17.58 25.19 -9.89
N ARG A 155 -16.57 24.39 -9.55
CA ARG A 155 -16.66 23.45 -8.43
C ARG A 155 -16.57 24.16 -7.08
N ILE A 156 -15.73 25.19 -6.96
CA ILE A 156 -15.67 26.05 -5.77
C ILE A 156 -17.02 26.73 -5.57
N ASP A 157 -17.64 27.25 -6.63
CA ASP A 157 -19.00 27.83 -6.55
C ASP A 157 -20.03 26.81 -6.07
N ALA A 158 -20.03 25.60 -6.65
CA ALA A 158 -20.94 24.53 -6.25
C ALA A 158 -20.72 24.03 -4.81
N THR A 159 -19.49 24.16 -4.29
CA THR A 159 -19.17 23.77 -2.90
C THR A 159 -19.62 24.86 -1.93
N ASN A 160 -19.42 26.13 -2.28
CA ASN A 160 -19.84 27.27 -1.46
C ASN A 160 -21.37 27.36 -1.35
N SER A 161 -22.11 27.10 -2.44
CA SER A 161 -23.58 27.10 -2.43
C SER A 161 -24.18 26.00 -1.55
N CYS A 162 -23.49 24.86 -1.39
CA CYS A 162 -23.92 23.75 -0.54
C CYS A 162 -23.57 23.98 0.95
N SER A 163 -22.72 24.96 1.25
CA SER A 163 -22.28 25.30 2.61
C SER A 163 -23.22 26.26 3.33
N ASP A 164 -23.97 27.08 2.56
CA ASP A 164 -24.91 28.09 3.09
C ASP A 164 -26.28 27.51 3.45
N GLU A 165 -26.68 26.36 2.89
CA GLU A 165 -28.00 25.74 3.15
C GLU A 165 -28.05 24.89 4.45
N GLY A 166 -26.97 24.86 5.24
CA GLY A 166 -26.84 24.04 6.46
C GLY A 166 -26.83 24.81 7.78
N MET A 167 -27.13 26.11 7.78
CA MET A 167 -27.25 26.93 8.99
C MET A 167 -28.57 27.73 8.98
N GLU A 168 -29.71 27.04 9.00
CA GLU A 168 -30.98 27.56 9.54
C GLU A 168 -31.65 26.50 10.42
#